data_AF-A0A178FHW9-F1
#
_entry.id   AF-A0A178FHW9-F1
#
_cell.length_a   1.000
_cell.length_b   1.000
_cell.length_c   1.000
_cell.angle_alpha   90.00
_cell.angle_beta   90.00
_cell.angle_gamma   90.00
#
_symmetry.space_group_name_H-M   'P 1'
#
loop_
_entity.id
_entity.type
_entity.pdbx_description
1 polymer ?
#
loop_
_entity_poly.entity_id
_entity_poly.type
_entity_poly.pdbx_seq_one_letter_code
_entity_poly.pdbx_strand_id
1 'polypeptide(L)'
;MTSLSAGEISLSALSELLSGYDGTLARVYRDKLAIKAGKAAKPASKALISREKEEEIEDRVKQFVELDTWRYTTLPATLRERAGGNGDQKKKGKEKPAHGFINKDEMVQLMDWKLKHGSFRPALMGLIRSNAESQVEIVSKMAFSSLAEASQAGVFPEAAVQLLCKSFRGVGPATASLILSLAPETSTPFFSDELYCWLCMDLYSRDKQVPRHKLPKLKYNVKEYQDLWDAFTELRRRIQQLSEKSETKQTFSVQDIEKIAFVIGHLEPTVGDSLKETSKPTSDSKSLSEDVNSEPEKEQGRKARKRKRMEA
;
A
#
# COMPACT_ATOMS: atom_id res chain seq x y z
N MET A 1 -19.37 4.63 -23.54
CA MET A 1 -18.20 4.43 -22.66
C MET A 1 -18.30 3.02 -22.12
N THR A 2 -17.19 2.29 -22.15
CA THR A 2 -17.04 0.96 -21.56
C THR A 2 -17.28 1.03 -20.05
N SER A 3 -17.94 0.00 -19.49
CA SER A 3 -18.12 -0.09 -18.04
C SER A 3 -16.80 -0.41 -17.36
N LEU A 4 -16.51 0.26 -16.24
CA LEU A 4 -15.35 0.01 -15.39
C LEU A 4 -15.68 -0.92 -14.21
N SER A 5 -16.94 -1.38 -14.10
CA SER A 5 -17.30 -2.38 -13.08
C SER A 5 -16.52 -3.68 -13.33
N ALA A 6 -16.00 -4.28 -12.28
CA ALA A 6 -15.22 -5.51 -12.36
C ALA A 6 -15.99 -6.66 -13.06
N GLY A 7 -17.31 -6.70 -12.92
CA GLY A 7 -18.18 -7.70 -13.56
C GLY A 7 -18.38 -7.49 -15.08
N GLU A 8 -18.11 -6.28 -15.59
CA GLU A 8 -18.46 -5.88 -16.96
C GLU A 8 -17.25 -5.48 -17.81
N ILE A 9 -16.11 -5.14 -17.17
CA ILE A 9 -14.92 -4.64 -17.85
C ILE A 9 -14.39 -5.63 -18.91
N SER A 10 -14.03 -5.12 -20.09
CA SER A 10 -13.51 -5.93 -21.21
C SER A 10 -11.98 -6.09 -21.13
N LEU A 11 -11.43 -7.10 -21.80
CA LEU A 11 -9.97 -7.30 -21.90
C LEU A 11 -9.26 -6.11 -22.58
N SER A 12 -9.92 -5.49 -23.57
CA SER A 12 -9.41 -4.28 -24.23
C SER A 12 -9.34 -3.09 -23.26
N ALA A 13 -10.38 -2.87 -22.45
CA ALA A 13 -10.40 -1.81 -21.44
C ALA A 13 -9.33 -2.04 -20.36
N LEU A 14 -9.14 -3.29 -19.91
CA LEU A 14 -8.05 -3.64 -19.00
C LEU A 14 -6.66 -3.28 -19.60
N SER A 15 -6.46 -3.57 -20.88
CA SER A 15 -5.20 -3.27 -21.59
C SER A 15 -4.96 -1.76 -21.72
N GLU A 16 -6.01 -1.00 -22.06
CA GLU A 16 -5.96 0.45 -22.19
C GLU A 16 -5.69 1.13 -20.84
N LEU A 17 -6.31 0.66 -19.75
CA LEU A 17 -6.05 1.17 -18.41
C LEU A 17 -4.61 0.86 -17.97
N LEU A 18 -4.13 -0.36 -18.25
CA LEU A 18 -2.77 -0.76 -17.90
C LEU A 18 -1.71 0.11 -18.58
N SER A 19 -1.90 0.46 -19.86
CA SER A 19 -0.95 1.32 -20.59
C SER A 19 -0.90 2.75 -20.04
N GLY A 20 -1.96 3.19 -19.35
CA GLY A 20 -2.03 4.50 -18.68
C GLY A 20 -1.39 4.56 -17.29
N TYR A 21 -0.84 3.45 -16.77
CA TYR A 21 -0.33 3.38 -15.39
C TYR A 21 0.80 4.37 -15.10
N ASP A 22 1.89 4.33 -15.86
CA ASP A 22 3.09 5.14 -15.57
C ASP A 22 2.78 6.65 -15.61
N GLY A 23 1.99 7.08 -16.60
CA GLY A 23 1.54 8.46 -16.71
C GLY A 23 0.63 8.88 -15.55
N THR A 24 -0.24 7.98 -15.09
CA THR A 24 -1.12 8.23 -13.95
C THR A 24 -0.34 8.29 -12.63
N LEU A 25 0.62 7.38 -12.42
CA LEU A 25 1.48 7.35 -11.24
C LEU A 25 2.28 8.66 -11.10
N ALA A 26 2.94 9.08 -12.19
CA ALA A 26 3.72 10.31 -12.22
C ALA A 26 2.85 11.55 -11.95
N ARG A 27 1.68 11.65 -12.61
CA ARG A 27 0.71 12.73 -12.38
C ARG A 27 0.27 12.81 -10.93
N VAL A 28 -0.26 11.70 -10.40
CA VAL A 28 -0.80 11.64 -9.04
C VAL A 28 0.25 12.01 -8.00
N TYR A 29 1.48 11.51 -8.14
CA TYR A 29 2.54 11.85 -7.19
C TYR A 29 3.00 13.31 -7.33
N ARG A 30 3.10 13.84 -8.55
CA ARG A 30 3.39 15.26 -8.81
C ARG A 30 2.36 16.16 -8.13
N ASP A 31 1.06 15.84 -8.26
CA ASP A 31 -0.02 16.60 -7.62
C ASP A 31 0.08 16.56 -6.09
N LYS A 32 0.41 15.39 -5.51
CA LYS A 32 0.66 15.28 -4.06
C LYS A 32 1.80 16.20 -3.61
N LEU A 33 2.88 16.28 -4.38
CA LEU A 33 4.02 17.15 -4.09
C LEU A 33 3.68 18.64 -4.25
N ALA A 34 2.99 19.01 -5.32
CA ALA A 34 2.55 20.38 -5.57
C ALA A 34 1.60 20.89 -4.47
N ILE A 35 0.63 20.07 -4.03
CA ILE A 35 -0.26 20.40 -2.91
C ILE A 35 0.53 20.60 -1.62
N LYS A 36 1.52 19.74 -1.36
CA LYS A 36 2.40 19.87 -0.17
C LYS A 36 3.24 21.15 -0.23
N ALA A 37 3.78 21.49 -1.39
CA ALA A 37 4.56 22.71 -1.61
C ALA A 37 3.69 23.98 -1.48
N GLY A 38 2.46 23.95 -2.00
CA GLY A 38 1.49 25.04 -1.89
C GLY A 38 1.05 25.31 -0.45
N LYS A 39 0.82 24.26 0.36
CA LYS A 39 0.53 24.40 1.80
C LYS A 39 1.70 24.98 2.60
N ALA A 40 2.93 24.80 2.13
CA ALA A 40 4.12 25.34 2.77
C ALA A 40 4.40 26.81 2.40
N ALA A 41 3.73 27.36 1.39
CA ALA A 41 3.88 28.76 0.99
C ALA A 41 3.07 29.70 1.91
N LYS A 42 3.68 30.80 2.37
CA LYS A 42 3.01 31.81 3.21
C LYS A 42 1.93 32.55 2.42
N PRO A 43 0.80 32.94 3.04
CA PRO A 43 -0.36 33.53 2.36
C PRO A 43 -0.11 34.87 1.64
N ALA A 44 1.02 35.54 1.90
CA ALA A 44 1.38 36.80 1.27
C ALA A 44 1.98 36.66 -0.15
N SER A 45 2.38 35.44 -0.55
CA SER A 45 2.83 35.17 -1.91
C SER A 45 1.82 34.26 -2.59
N LYS A 46 0.89 34.85 -3.37
CA LYS A 46 0.23 34.15 -4.48
C LYS A 46 1.33 33.75 -5.47
N ALA A 47 2.05 32.68 -5.16
CA ALA A 47 3.27 32.33 -5.85
C ALA A 47 2.97 31.26 -6.88
N LEU A 48 3.23 31.57 -8.15
CA LEU A 48 3.74 30.55 -9.08
C LEU A 48 4.78 29.71 -8.33
N ILE A 49 4.69 28.38 -8.43
CA ILE A 49 5.77 27.49 -8.01
C ILE A 49 7.03 27.99 -8.72
N SER A 50 8.09 28.30 -7.97
CA SER A 50 9.34 28.77 -8.60
C SER A 50 9.91 27.64 -9.46
N ARG A 51 10.63 28.00 -10.53
CA ARG A 51 11.24 27.01 -11.42
C ARG A 51 12.10 25.97 -10.67
N GLU A 52 12.85 26.42 -9.66
CA GLU A 52 13.65 25.54 -8.79
C GLU A 52 12.79 24.50 -8.04
N LYS A 53 11.60 24.89 -7.56
CA LYS A 53 10.67 23.97 -6.89
C LYS A 53 10.03 23.00 -7.87
N GLU A 54 9.79 23.42 -9.11
CA GLU A 54 9.28 22.54 -10.16
C GLU A 54 10.33 21.47 -10.52
N GLU A 55 11.60 21.86 -10.63
CA GLU A 55 12.73 20.95 -10.85
C GLU A 55 12.87 19.95 -9.68
N GLU A 56 12.76 20.41 -8.42
CA GLU A 56 12.75 19.52 -7.24
C GLU A 56 11.57 18.53 -7.25
N ILE A 57 10.37 19.00 -7.62
CA ILE A 57 9.19 18.15 -7.75
C ILE A 57 9.43 17.06 -8.78
N GLU A 58 9.96 17.42 -9.94
CA GLU A 58 10.21 16.48 -11.04
C GLU A 58 11.26 15.43 -10.66
N ASP A 59 12.34 15.81 -10.00
CA ASP A 59 13.35 14.87 -9.52
C ASP A 59 12.79 13.89 -8.49
N ARG A 60 11.91 14.36 -7.60
CA ARG A 60 11.24 13.49 -6.63
C ARG A 60 10.21 12.57 -7.30
N VAL A 61 9.57 12.99 -8.38
CA VAL A 61 8.71 12.13 -9.20
C VAL A 61 9.52 11.01 -9.84
N LYS A 62 10.67 11.32 -10.46
CA LYS A 62 11.56 10.29 -11.03
C LYS A 62 11.99 9.26 -9.99
N GLN A 63 12.45 9.71 -8.82
CA GLN A 63 12.84 8.81 -7.72
C GLN A 63 11.67 7.90 -7.27
N PHE A 64 10.44 8.41 -7.29
CA PHE A 64 9.28 7.59 -6.93
C PHE A 64 8.92 6.57 -8.02
N VAL A 65 9.04 6.94 -9.31
CA VAL A 65 8.84 6.01 -10.43
C VAL A 65 9.90 4.88 -10.40
N GLU A 66 11.14 5.20 -10.06
CA GLU A 66 12.19 4.19 -9.86
C GLU A 66 11.87 3.26 -8.68
N LEU A 67 11.37 3.81 -7.57
CA LEU A 67 10.94 3.03 -6.41
C LEU A 67 9.74 2.12 -6.74
N ASP A 68 8.83 2.58 -7.58
CA ASP A 68 7.70 1.78 -8.06
C ASP A 68 8.15 0.64 -8.97
N THR A 69 9.05 0.94 -9.91
CA THR A 69 9.70 -0.06 -10.77
C THR A 69 10.43 -1.11 -9.93
N TRP A 70 11.13 -0.68 -8.89
CA TRP A 70 11.77 -1.59 -7.94
C TRP A 70 10.76 -2.54 -7.28
N ARG A 71 9.61 -2.03 -6.81
CA ARG A 71 8.55 -2.83 -6.18
C ARG A 71 7.97 -3.87 -7.13
N TYR A 72 7.67 -3.48 -8.37
CA TYR A 72 6.96 -4.34 -9.34
C TYR A 72 7.90 -5.26 -10.12
N THR A 73 9.15 -4.88 -10.33
CA THR A 73 10.06 -5.61 -11.23
C THR A 73 11.28 -6.15 -10.49
N THR A 74 12.09 -5.27 -9.89
CA THR A 74 13.39 -5.67 -9.31
C THR A 74 13.23 -6.60 -8.12
N LEU A 75 12.42 -6.22 -7.13
CA LEU A 75 12.28 -6.98 -5.90
C LEU A 75 11.65 -8.37 -6.12
N PRO A 76 10.55 -8.53 -6.91
CA PRO A 76 10.02 -9.86 -7.22
C PRO A 76 11.03 -10.76 -7.96
N ALA A 77 11.87 -10.20 -8.84
CA ALA A 77 12.93 -10.97 -9.50
C ALA A 77 13.98 -11.45 -8.47
N THR A 78 14.46 -10.56 -7.60
CA THR A 78 15.40 -10.91 -6.53
C THR A 78 14.84 -11.98 -5.59
N LEU A 79 13.55 -11.91 -5.24
CA LEU A 79 12.91 -12.92 -4.39
C LEU A 79 12.81 -14.29 -5.08
N ARG A 80 12.59 -14.31 -6.40
CA ARG A 80 12.58 -15.55 -7.19
C ARG A 80 13.97 -16.17 -7.27
N GLU A 81 15.02 -15.36 -7.42
CA GLU A 81 16.40 -15.82 -7.35
C GLU A 81 16.73 -16.40 -5.97
N ARG A 82 16.31 -15.74 -4.88
CA ARG A 82 16.46 -16.27 -3.51
C ARG A 82 15.71 -17.58 -3.29
N ALA A 83 14.55 -17.73 -3.92
CA ALA A 83 13.79 -18.97 -3.88
C ALA A 83 14.49 -20.12 -4.65
N GLY A 84 15.16 -19.80 -5.77
CA GLY A 84 15.90 -20.78 -6.58
C GLY A 84 17.33 -21.08 -6.13
N GLY A 85 17.94 -20.18 -5.35
CA GLY A 85 19.39 -20.15 -5.06
C GLY A 85 19.92 -21.11 -4.00
N ASN A 86 19.13 -22.02 -3.44
CA ASN A 86 19.61 -23.03 -2.46
C ASN A 86 20.35 -24.21 -3.13
N GLY A 87 21.07 -23.96 -4.24
CA GLY A 87 21.76 -24.95 -5.06
C GLY A 87 23.01 -25.57 -4.43
N ASP A 88 23.65 -24.89 -3.46
CA ASP A 88 24.95 -25.32 -2.91
C ASP A 88 24.88 -25.92 -1.48
N GLN A 89 23.68 -26.03 -0.88
CA GLN A 89 23.46 -26.80 0.36
C GLN A 89 22.62 -28.05 0.13
N LYS A 90 22.80 -28.70 -1.02
CA LYS A 90 22.21 -30.02 -1.29
C LYS A 90 22.96 -31.14 -0.51
N LYS A 91 22.95 -31.08 0.82
CA LYS A 91 23.37 -32.17 1.70
C LYS A 91 22.25 -32.54 2.68
N LYS A 92 21.57 -33.63 2.29
CA LYS A 92 20.77 -34.56 3.11
C LYS A 92 19.47 -34.03 3.74
N GLY A 93 18.36 -34.37 3.08
CA GLY A 93 17.05 -34.60 3.70
C GLY A 93 15.98 -33.61 3.24
N LYS A 94 14.90 -34.12 2.64
CA LYS A 94 13.65 -33.41 2.23
C LYS A 94 13.56 -31.95 2.68
N GLU A 95 14.17 -31.02 1.96
CA GLU A 95 13.96 -29.59 2.20
C GLU A 95 12.68 -29.16 1.50
N LYS A 96 11.78 -28.50 2.24
CA LYS A 96 10.62 -27.80 1.66
C LYS A 96 11.12 -26.79 0.62
N PRO A 97 10.37 -26.54 -0.48
CA PRO A 97 10.73 -25.51 -1.43
C PRO A 97 10.96 -24.17 -0.71
N ALA A 98 12.09 -23.52 -1.00
CA ALA A 98 12.36 -22.20 -0.46
C ALA A 98 11.47 -21.19 -1.19
N HIS A 99 10.58 -20.51 -0.48
CA HIS A 99 9.66 -19.53 -1.06
C HIS A 99 10.20 -18.09 -1.05
N GLY A 100 11.53 -17.92 -0.96
CA GLY A 100 12.18 -16.61 -0.80
C GLY A 100 11.97 -15.98 0.59
N PHE A 101 12.46 -14.76 0.75
CA PHE A 101 12.30 -13.93 1.97
C PHE A 101 12.70 -12.47 1.68
N ILE A 102 12.13 -11.53 2.43
CA ILE A 102 12.58 -10.13 2.40
C ILE A 102 13.55 -9.86 3.55
N ASN A 103 14.49 -8.94 3.33
CA ASN A 103 15.36 -8.41 4.38
C ASN A 103 14.78 -7.12 4.99
N LYS A 104 15.45 -6.60 6.01
CA LYS A 104 14.99 -5.40 6.74
C LYS A 104 14.99 -4.14 5.86
N ASP A 105 16.00 -3.94 5.03
CA ASP A 105 16.11 -2.76 4.17
C ASP A 105 15.01 -2.75 3.11
N GLU A 106 14.71 -3.92 2.52
CA GLU A 106 13.58 -4.10 1.60
C GLU A 106 12.24 -3.86 2.29
N MET A 107 12.08 -4.31 3.54
CA MET A 107 10.88 -4.02 4.33
C MET A 107 10.69 -2.52 4.58
N VAL A 108 11.78 -1.80 4.87
CA VAL A 108 11.77 -0.34 5.04
C VAL A 108 11.44 0.36 3.72
N GLN A 109 12.05 -0.06 2.62
CA GLN A 109 11.85 0.50 1.29
C GLN A 109 10.43 0.24 0.77
N LEU A 110 9.84 -0.93 1.04
CA LEU A 110 8.43 -1.23 0.75
C LEU A 110 7.47 -0.32 1.51
N MET A 111 7.77 0.01 2.76
CA MET A 111 6.94 0.95 3.51
C MET A 111 7.09 2.37 2.96
N ASP A 112 8.30 2.80 2.57
CA ASP A 112 8.49 4.09 1.90
C ASP A 112 7.67 4.18 0.59
N TRP A 113 7.71 3.12 -0.22
CA TRP A 113 6.85 3.00 -1.41
C TRP A 113 5.37 3.11 -1.03
N LYS A 114 4.90 2.33 -0.05
CA LYS A 114 3.50 2.31 0.40
C LYS A 114 3.02 3.69 0.85
N LEU A 115 3.85 4.44 1.58
CA LEU A 115 3.51 5.77 2.10
C LEU A 115 3.47 6.85 1.00
N LYS A 116 4.26 6.69 -0.06
CA LYS A 116 4.24 7.58 -1.25
C LYS A 116 3.07 7.24 -2.18
N HIS A 117 2.82 5.95 -2.39
CA HIS A 117 1.76 5.42 -3.26
C HIS A 117 0.37 5.66 -2.66
N GLY A 118 0.16 5.33 -1.38
CA GLY A 118 -1.13 5.43 -0.70
C GLY A 118 -1.29 6.65 0.20
N SER A 119 -1.97 6.43 1.34
CA SER A 119 -2.19 7.41 2.40
C SER A 119 -0.92 7.61 3.25
N PHE A 120 -0.51 8.86 3.42
CA PHE A 120 0.71 9.22 4.15
C PHE A 120 0.52 9.08 5.67
N ARG A 121 1.28 8.17 6.29
CA ARG A 121 1.27 7.86 7.73
C ARG A 121 2.70 7.71 8.26
N PRO A 122 3.42 8.83 8.48
CA PRO A 122 4.86 8.82 8.74
C PRO A 122 5.25 8.08 10.03
N ALA A 123 4.36 8.03 11.02
CA ALA A 123 4.59 7.31 12.28
C ALA A 123 4.89 5.82 12.09
N LEU A 124 4.42 5.21 10.99
CA LEU A 124 4.67 3.79 10.71
C LEU A 124 6.15 3.51 10.39
N MET A 125 6.90 4.50 9.88
CA MET A 125 8.29 4.26 9.48
C MET A 125 9.22 3.98 10.66
N GLY A 126 9.02 4.67 11.78
CA GLY A 126 9.79 4.40 13.00
C GLY A 126 9.55 2.97 13.52
N LEU A 127 8.30 2.51 13.46
CA LEU A 127 7.94 1.14 13.87
C LEU A 127 8.59 0.09 12.98
N ILE A 128 8.54 0.25 11.65
CA ILE A 128 9.14 -0.69 10.70
C ILE A 128 10.65 -0.79 10.92
N ARG A 129 11.34 0.35 11.09
CA ARG A 129 12.79 0.39 11.36
C ARG A 129 13.18 -0.27 12.70
N SER A 130 12.25 -0.38 13.65
CA SER A 130 12.50 -1.00 14.96
C SER A 130 12.46 -2.54 14.95
N ASN A 131 12.01 -3.18 13.86
CA ASN A 131 12.04 -4.64 13.76
C ASN A 131 13.48 -5.16 13.64
N ALA A 132 13.77 -6.30 14.25
CA ALA A 132 15.09 -6.93 14.19
C ALA A 132 15.32 -7.59 12.83
N GLU A 133 16.52 -7.45 12.26
CA GLU A 133 16.82 -7.95 10.91
C GLU A 133 16.66 -9.47 10.78
N SER A 134 17.19 -10.23 11.75
CA SER A 134 17.03 -11.69 11.81
C SER A 134 15.57 -12.12 11.89
N GLN A 135 14.74 -11.35 12.59
CA GLN A 135 13.31 -11.62 12.70
C GLN A 135 12.59 -11.40 11.36
N VAL A 136 12.97 -10.36 10.60
CA VAL A 136 12.35 -10.04 9.30
C VAL A 136 12.54 -11.19 8.31
N GLU A 137 13.74 -11.72 8.21
CA GLU A 137 14.04 -12.86 7.33
C GLU A 137 13.27 -14.12 7.75
N ILE A 138 13.37 -14.53 9.02
CA ILE A 138 12.75 -15.77 9.52
C ILE A 138 11.23 -15.73 9.34
N VAL A 139 10.59 -14.64 9.77
CA VAL A 139 9.13 -14.51 9.74
C VAL A 139 8.62 -14.39 8.31
N SER A 140 9.29 -13.63 7.44
CA SER A 140 8.86 -13.52 6.04
C SER A 140 8.98 -14.85 5.29
N LYS A 141 10.04 -15.62 5.53
CA LYS A 141 10.19 -16.99 5.00
C LYS A 141 9.04 -17.90 5.44
N MET A 142 8.71 -17.90 6.74
CA MET A 142 7.59 -18.68 7.28
C MET A 142 6.25 -18.24 6.68
N ALA A 143 6.02 -16.94 6.52
CA ALA A 143 4.80 -16.39 5.94
C ALA A 143 4.67 -16.79 4.46
N PHE A 144 5.75 -16.76 3.69
CA PHE A 144 5.76 -17.19 2.28
C PHE A 144 5.51 -18.70 2.14
N SER A 145 6.07 -19.54 3.02
CA SER A 145 5.72 -20.96 3.06
C SER A 145 4.24 -21.20 3.38
N SER A 146 3.71 -20.51 4.40
CA SER A 146 2.28 -20.62 4.76
C SER A 146 1.36 -20.15 3.63
N LEU A 147 1.77 -19.10 2.90
CA LEU A 147 1.05 -18.61 1.74
C LEU A 147 1.05 -19.63 0.59
N ALA A 148 2.19 -20.27 0.31
CA ALA A 148 2.27 -21.28 -0.73
C ALA A 148 1.35 -22.48 -0.43
N GLU A 149 1.30 -22.92 0.83
CA GLU A 149 0.38 -23.97 1.29
C GLU A 149 -1.10 -23.54 1.08
N ALA A 150 -1.46 -22.31 1.45
CA ALA A 150 -2.81 -21.77 1.21
C ALA A 150 -3.15 -21.63 -0.28
N SER A 151 -2.19 -21.20 -1.11
CA SER A 151 -2.36 -21.06 -2.56
C SER A 151 -2.59 -22.41 -3.23
N GLN A 152 -1.89 -23.48 -2.80
CA GLN A 152 -2.12 -24.84 -3.28
C GLN A 152 -3.50 -25.36 -2.90
N ALA A 153 -3.99 -25.00 -1.71
CA ALA A 153 -5.33 -25.35 -1.26
C ALA A 153 -6.43 -24.46 -1.88
N GLY A 154 -6.07 -23.38 -2.57
CA GLY A 154 -7.04 -22.43 -3.14
C GLY A 154 -7.84 -21.68 -2.09
N VAL A 155 -7.25 -21.39 -0.92
CA VAL A 155 -7.92 -20.71 0.21
C VAL A 155 -7.24 -19.40 0.57
N PHE A 156 -8.00 -18.54 1.27
CA PHE A 156 -7.49 -17.29 1.80
C PHE A 156 -6.32 -17.52 2.78
N PRO A 157 -5.16 -16.84 2.62
CA PRO A 157 -3.95 -17.09 3.40
C PRO A 157 -3.97 -16.41 4.78
N GLU A 158 -5.00 -16.66 5.58
CA GLU A 158 -5.19 -15.99 6.88
C GLU A 158 -4.00 -16.19 7.83
N ALA A 159 -3.45 -17.41 7.90
CA ALA A 159 -2.32 -17.73 8.78
C ALA A 159 -1.08 -16.90 8.45
N ALA A 160 -0.75 -16.75 7.16
CA ALA A 160 0.37 -15.93 6.71
C ALA A 160 0.18 -14.44 7.04
N VAL A 161 -1.04 -13.92 6.85
CA VAL A 161 -1.41 -12.53 7.18
C VAL A 161 -1.27 -12.30 8.68
N GLN A 162 -1.85 -13.17 9.50
CA GLN A 162 -1.80 -13.03 10.96
C GLN A 162 -0.38 -13.16 11.48
N LEU A 163 0.45 -14.04 10.92
CA LEU A 163 1.86 -14.19 11.29
C LEU A 163 2.62 -12.87 11.12
N LEU A 164 2.50 -12.22 9.96
CA LEU A 164 3.16 -10.93 9.70
C LEU A 164 2.63 -9.81 10.62
N CYS A 165 1.30 -9.72 10.79
CA CYS A 165 0.68 -8.70 11.65
C CYS A 165 1.07 -8.83 13.12
N LYS A 166 1.23 -10.06 13.63
CA LYS A 166 1.59 -10.31 15.04
C LYS A 166 3.10 -10.16 15.29
N SER A 167 3.91 -10.49 14.30
CA SER A 167 5.37 -10.55 14.47
C SER A 167 6.06 -9.21 14.24
N PHE A 168 5.49 -8.33 13.40
CA PHE A 168 6.13 -7.08 13.01
C PHE A 168 5.43 -5.84 13.54
N ARG A 169 6.20 -4.92 14.10
CA ARG A 169 5.72 -3.59 14.49
C ARG A 169 5.46 -2.75 13.24
N GLY A 170 4.33 -2.04 13.22
CA GLY A 170 3.93 -1.19 12.09
C GLY A 170 3.35 -1.95 10.90
N VAL A 171 3.08 -3.25 11.05
CA VAL A 171 2.47 -4.10 10.01
C VAL A 171 1.05 -4.47 10.42
N GLY A 172 0.08 -3.98 9.64
CA GLY A 172 -1.31 -4.46 9.67
C GLY A 172 -1.65 -5.24 8.39
N PRO A 173 -2.91 -5.69 8.20
CA PRO A 173 -3.34 -6.48 7.05
C PRO A 173 -2.96 -5.88 5.69
N ALA A 174 -3.04 -4.55 5.55
CA ALA A 174 -2.63 -3.87 4.33
C ALA A 174 -1.11 -3.94 4.07
N THR A 175 -0.26 -3.91 5.09
CA THR A 175 1.19 -4.04 4.90
C THR A 175 1.59 -5.50 4.78
N ALA A 176 0.93 -6.40 5.52
CA ALA A 176 1.14 -7.83 5.40
C ALA A 176 0.82 -8.32 3.98
N SER A 177 -0.32 -7.93 3.41
CA SER A 177 -0.68 -8.26 2.02
C SER A 177 0.31 -7.71 0.99
N LEU A 178 0.89 -6.53 1.22
CA LEU A 178 1.96 -5.98 0.35
C LEU A 178 3.24 -6.83 0.39
N ILE A 179 3.60 -7.36 1.56
CA ILE A 179 4.73 -8.29 1.68
C ILE A 179 4.40 -9.61 1.00
N LEU A 180 3.20 -10.15 1.24
CA LEU A 180 2.74 -11.43 0.69
C LEU A 180 2.57 -11.40 -0.84
N SER A 181 2.20 -10.26 -1.43
CA SER A 181 2.06 -10.12 -2.90
C SER A 181 3.39 -10.27 -3.65
N LEU A 182 4.52 -10.27 -2.93
CA LEU A 182 5.86 -10.46 -3.50
C LEU A 182 6.31 -11.92 -3.50
N ALA A 183 5.58 -12.82 -2.83
CA ALA A 183 5.98 -14.21 -2.70
C ALA A 183 6.01 -14.91 -4.08
N PRO A 184 7.15 -15.52 -4.47
CA PRO A 184 7.31 -16.19 -5.75
C PRO A 184 6.27 -17.29 -5.97
N GLU A 185 5.82 -17.44 -7.22
CA GLU A 185 4.85 -18.48 -7.65
C GLU A 185 3.52 -18.47 -6.88
N THR A 186 3.16 -17.32 -6.29
CA THR A 186 1.84 -17.11 -5.67
C THR A 186 1.08 -16.00 -6.38
N SER A 187 -0.22 -15.92 -6.13
CA SER A 187 -1.14 -15.04 -6.85
C SER A 187 -2.03 -14.23 -5.91
N THR A 188 -1.41 -13.67 -4.86
CA THR A 188 -2.13 -12.96 -3.80
C THR A 188 -2.13 -11.45 -4.02
N PRO A 189 -3.30 -10.79 -3.99
CA PRO A 189 -3.41 -9.35 -4.25
C PRO A 189 -2.89 -8.51 -3.08
N PHE A 190 -2.28 -7.37 -3.36
CA PHE A 190 -2.04 -6.33 -2.39
C PHE A 190 -3.36 -5.62 -1.99
N PHE A 191 -3.63 -5.51 -0.68
CA PHE A 191 -4.75 -4.74 -0.14
C PHE A 191 -4.49 -3.22 -0.20
N SER A 192 -4.67 -2.66 -1.39
CA SER A 192 -4.69 -1.22 -1.65
C SER A 192 -6.10 -0.63 -1.55
N ASP A 193 -6.18 0.68 -1.29
CA ASP A 193 -7.46 1.41 -1.26
C ASP A 193 -8.14 1.34 -2.63
N GLU A 194 -7.37 1.53 -3.70
CA GLU A 194 -7.86 1.56 -5.07
C GLU A 194 -8.47 0.22 -5.49
N LEU A 195 -7.77 -0.89 -5.22
CA LEU A 195 -8.25 -2.23 -5.54
C LEU A 195 -9.49 -2.61 -4.72
N TYR A 196 -9.54 -2.26 -3.43
CA TYR A 196 -10.71 -2.51 -2.59
C TYR A 196 -11.92 -1.69 -3.03
N CYS A 197 -11.74 -0.38 -3.29
CA CYS A 197 -12.80 0.49 -3.77
C CYS A 197 -13.35 0.02 -5.13
N TRP A 198 -12.48 -0.53 -5.98
CA TRP A 198 -12.89 -1.06 -7.28
C TRP A 198 -13.65 -2.38 -7.16
N LEU A 199 -13.09 -3.38 -6.48
CA LEU A 199 -13.63 -4.74 -6.49
C LEU A 199 -14.73 -4.97 -5.47
N CYS A 200 -14.62 -4.39 -4.27
CA CYS A 200 -15.52 -4.68 -3.16
C CYS A 200 -16.62 -3.62 -2.98
N MET A 201 -16.39 -2.40 -3.44
CA MET A 201 -17.32 -1.28 -3.23
C MET A 201 -18.03 -0.81 -4.51
N ASP A 202 -17.61 -1.32 -5.68
CA ASP A 202 -18.16 -0.98 -6.99
C ASP A 202 -18.25 0.54 -7.24
N LEU A 203 -17.28 1.30 -6.71
CA LEU A 203 -17.28 2.77 -6.71
C LEU A 203 -16.84 3.41 -8.02
N TYR A 204 -16.68 2.60 -9.08
CA TYR A 204 -16.34 3.07 -10.43
C TYR A 204 -17.33 2.59 -11.50
N SER A 205 -18.47 2.04 -11.09
CA SER A 205 -19.64 1.88 -11.96
C SER A 205 -20.16 3.26 -12.38
N ARG A 206 -20.66 3.38 -13.63
CA ARG A 206 -21.09 4.65 -14.26
C ARG A 206 -21.95 5.56 -13.37
N ASP A 207 -22.72 4.99 -12.46
CA ASP A 207 -23.68 5.71 -11.63
C ASP A 207 -23.16 6.09 -10.22
N LYS A 208 -21.90 5.72 -9.87
CA LYS A 208 -21.37 5.85 -8.49
C LYS A 208 -19.97 6.46 -8.42
N GLN A 209 -19.63 7.41 -9.29
CA GLN A 209 -18.38 8.16 -9.13
C GLN A 209 -18.45 9.01 -7.84
N VAL A 210 -17.92 8.47 -6.75
CA VAL A 210 -17.81 9.15 -5.47
C VAL A 210 -16.47 9.90 -5.45
N PRO A 211 -16.46 11.22 -5.19
CA PRO A 211 -15.21 11.94 -5.01
C PRO A 211 -14.32 11.28 -3.95
N ARG A 212 -13.00 11.24 -4.16
CA ARG A 212 -12.06 10.53 -3.28
C ARG A 212 -12.22 10.87 -1.79
N HIS A 213 -12.51 12.13 -1.47
CA HIS A 213 -12.71 12.60 -0.10
C HIS A 213 -14.01 12.12 0.56
N LYS A 214 -14.93 11.54 -0.21
CA LYS A 214 -16.19 10.92 0.24
C LYS A 214 -16.15 9.39 0.18
N LEU A 215 -15.02 8.79 -0.22
CA LEU A 215 -14.86 7.34 -0.18
C LEU A 215 -15.02 6.85 1.28
N PRO A 216 -15.74 5.74 1.50
CA PRO A 216 -15.85 5.18 2.83
C PRO A 216 -14.49 4.83 3.41
N LYS A 217 -14.34 5.06 4.71
CA LYS A 217 -13.09 4.79 5.42
C LYS A 217 -12.90 3.28 5.56
N LEU A 218 -11.84 2.74 4.97
CA LEU A 218 -11.45 1.35 5.16
C LEU A 218 -11.01 1.12 6.61
N LYS A 219 -11.36 -0.05 7.16
CA LYS A 219 -10.95 -0.46 8.51
C LYS A 219 -9.57 -1.13 8.51
N TYR A 220 -9.11 -1.59 7.35
CA TYR A 220 -7.87 -2.34 7.15
C TYR A 220 -7.77 -3.59 8.03
N ASN A 221 -8.88 -4.31 8.18
CA ASN A 221 -8.93 -5.54 8.98
C ASN A 221 -8.80 -6.79 8.08
N VAL A 222 -8.64 -7.96 8.70
CA VAL A 222 -8.49 -9.24 7.97
C VAL A 222 -9.74 -9.60 7.18
N LYS A 223 -10.94 -9.24 7.66
CA LYS A 223 -12.20 -9.54 6.98
C LYS A 223 -12.33 -8.78 5.66
N GLU A 224 -12.01 -7.49 5.64
CA GLU A 224 -11.98 -6.69 4.41
C GLU A 224 -10.93 -7.23 3.44
N TYR A 225 -9.78 -7.71 3.94
CA TYR A 225 -8.80 -8.34 3.07
C TYR A 225 -9.30 -9.67 2.48
N GLN A 226 -10.04 -10.45 3.24
CA GLN A 226 -10.69 -11.66 2.73
C GLN A 226 -11.75 -11.33 1.66
N ASP A 227 -12.59 -10.32 1.90
CA ASP A 227 -13.57 -9.84 0.90
C ASP A 227 -12.87 -9.42 -0.41
N LEU A 228 -11.72 -8.76 -0.30
CA LEU A 228 -10.90 -8.41 -1.45
C LEU A 228 -10.34 -9.64 -2.15
N TRP A 229 -9.83 -10.62 -1.41
CA TRP A 229 -9.27 -11.84 -1.97
C TRP A 229 -10.34 -12.64 -2.74
N ASP A 230 -11.56 -12.74 -2.19
CA ASP A 230 -12.70 -13.40 -2.85
C ASP A 230 -13.07 -12.68 -4.15
N ALA A 231 -13.27 -11.35 -4.08
CA ALA A 231 -13.62 -10.54 -5.25
C ALA A 231 -12.53 -10.56 -6.33
N PHE A 232 -11.27 -10.52 -5.92
CA PHE A 232 -10.12 -10.62 -6.82
C PHE A 232 -10.03 -11.98 -7.51
N THR A 233 -10.25 -13.06 -6.77
CA THR A 233 -10.27 -14.43 -7.31
C THR A 233 -11.37 -14.58 -8.37
N GLU A 234 -12.55 -14.03 -8.11
CA GLU A 234 -13.65 -14.02 -9.06
C GLU A 234 -13.34 -13.21 -10.33
N LEU A 235 -12.74 -12.01 -10.18
CA LEU A 235 -12.30 -11.22 -11.33
C LEU A 235 -11.27 -11.99 -12.19
N ARG A 236 -10.28 -12.64 -11.56
CA ARG A 236 -9.28 -13.44 -12.28
C ARG A 236 -9.90 -14.60 -13.03
N ARG A 237 -10.83 -15.32 -12.41
CA ARG A 237 -11.58 -16.41 -13.06
C ARG A 237 -12.31 -15.90 -14.30
N ARG A 238 -12.97 -14.75 -14.21
CA ARG A 238 -13.65 -14.11 -15.33
C ARG A 238 -12.69 -13.70 -16.45
N ILE A 239 -11.58 -13.04 -16.12
CA ILE A 239 -10.55 -12.64 -17.09
C ILE A 239 -10.02 -13.86 -17.85
N GLN A 240 -9.74 -14.97 -17.14
CA GLN A 240 -9.29 -16.22 -17.74
C GLN A 240 -10.33 -16.77 -18.74
N GLN A 241 -11.61 -16.80 -18.38
CA GLN A 241 -12.69 -17.27 -19.26
C GLN A 241 -12.88 -16.38 -20.50
N LEU A 242 -12.72 -15.07 -20.36
CA LEU A 242 -12.77 -14.15 -21.51
C LEU A 242 -11.55 -14.35 -22.42
N SER A 243 -10.38 -14.57 -21.83
CA SER A 243 -9.13 -14.80 -22.57
C SER A 243 -9.20 -16.06 -23.42
N GLU A 244 -9.73 -17.15 -22.86
CA GLU A 244 -9.92 -18.43 -23.57
C GLU A 244 -10.87 -18.33 -24.76
N LYS A 245 -11.86 -17.42 -24.67
CA LYS A 245 -12.83 -17.16 -25.74
C LYS A 245 -12.33 -16.15 -26.78
N SER A 246 -11.27 -15.42 -26.48
CA SER A 246 -10.71 -14.39 -27.37
C SER A 246 -9.63 -15.00 -28.28
N GLU A 247 -9.59 -14.56 -29.53
CA GLU A 247 -8.53 -14.91 -30.47
C GLU A 247 -7.14 -14.47 -29.98
N THR A 248 -7.08 -13.38 -29.22
CA THR A 248 -5.82 -12.72 -28.81
C THR A 248 -5.23 -13.25 -27.49
N LYS A 249 -5.91 -14.18 -26.79
CA LYS A 249 -5.45 -14.84 -25.54
C LYS A 249 -4.72 -13.92 -24.56
N GLN A 250 -5.28 -12.74 -24.28
CA GLN A 250 -4.66 -11.76 -23.40
C GLN A 250 -4.62 -12.27 -21.95
N THR A 251 -3.51 -12.05 -21.24
CA THR A 251 -3.38 -12.43 -19.81
C THR A 251 -2.98 -11.21 -19.00
N PHE A 252 -3.38 -11.21 -17.72
CA PHE A 252 -3.07 -10.15 -16.78
C PHE A 252 -2.54 -10.79 -15.50
N SER A 253 -1.34 -10.36 -15.08
CA SER A 253 -0.77 -10.74 -13.81
C SER A 253 -1.51 -10.06 -12.65
N VAL A 254 -1.24 -10.51 -11.42
CA VAL A 254 -1.78 -9.85 -10.21
C VAL A 254 -1.35 -8.38 -10.16
N GLN A 255 -0.11 -8.12 -10.51
CA GLN A 255 0.46 -6.78 -10.55
C GLN A 255 -0.20 -5.89 -11.59
N ASP A 256 -0.58 -6.44 -12.76
CA ASP A 256 -1.30 -5.68 -13.78
C ASP A 256 -2.67 -5.25 -13.28
N ILE A 257 -3.38 -6.14 -12.58
CA ILE A 257 -4.71 -5.82 -12.00
C ILE A 257 -4.57 -4.75 -10.90
N GLU A 258 -3.52 -4.79 -10.08
CA GLU A 258 -3.22 -3.74 -9.11
C GLU A 258 -2.98 -2.38 -9.77
N LYS A 259 -2.20 -2.35 -10.87
CA LYS A 259 -1.93 -1.13 -11.65
C LYS A 259 -3.19 -0.60 -12.31
N ILE A 260 -4.03 -1.46 -12.87
CA ILE A 260 -5.32 -1.11 -13.46
C ILE A 260 -6.23 -0.49 -12.39
N ALA A 261 -6.32 -1.10 -11.21
CA ALA A 261 -7.10 -0.56 -10.11
C ALA A 261 -6.63 0.85 -9.72
N PHE A 262 -5.30 1.04 -9.67
CA PHE A 262 -4.72 2.35 -9.42
C PHE A 262 -5.14 3.39 -10.46
N VAL A 263 -5.09 3.04 -11.75
CA VAL A 263 -5.54 3.94 -12.83
C VAL A 263 -7.01 4.28 -12.67
N ILE A 264 -7.88 3.27 -12.50
CA ILE A 264 -9.32 3.44 -12.28
C ILE A 264 -9.59 4.40 -11.12
N GLY A 265 -8.87 4.24 -10.00
CA GLY A 265 -9.03 5.08 -8.81
C GLY A 265 -8.52 6.51 -8.93
N HIS A 266 -7.87 6.85 -10.05
CA HIS A 266 -7.32 8.17 -10.34
C HIS A 266 -7.71 8.67 -11.74
N LEU A 267 -8.76 8.11 -12.34
CA LEU A 267 -9.38 8.71 -13.51
C LEU A 267 -10.01 10.05 -13.10
N GLU A 268 -9.69 11.10 -13.85
CA GLU A 268 -10.36 12.39 -13.68
C GLU A 268 -11.85 12.20 -13.95
N PRO A 269 -12.76 12.70 -13.10
CA PRO A 269 -14.15 12.83 -13.47
C PRO A 269 -14.20 13.68 -14.74
N THR A 270 -14.76 13.17 -15.83
CA THR A 270 -14.98 13.96 -17.05
C THR A 270 -15.67 15.25 -16.65
N VAL A 271 -14.98 16.38 -16.86
CA VAL A 271 -15.39 17.72 -16.46
C VAL A 271 -16.75 18.03 -17.11
N GLY A 272 -17.80 17.81 -16.33
CA GLY A 272 -19.18 18.15 -16.65
C GLY A 272 -19.92 18.80 -15.49
N ASP A 273 -19.22 19.12 -14.39
CA ASP A 273 -19.80 19.93 -13.31
C ASP A 273 -18.72 20.55 -12.41
N SER A 274 -17.83 21.34 -13.02
CA SER A 274 -17.04 22.33 -12.27
C SER A 274 -17.71 23.68 -12.46
N LEU A 275 -18.69 24.01 -11.60
CA LEU A 275 -19.06 25.38 -11.23
C LEU A 275 -20.06 25.34 -10.06
N LYS A 276 -19.54 25.23 -8.82
CA LYS A 276 -20.04 25.94 -7.62
C LYS A 276 -19.13 25.64 -6.43
N GLU A 277 -17.96 26.26 -6.44
CA GLU A 277 -17.38 26.74 -5.18
C GLU A 277 -18.33 27.80 -4.62
N THR A 278 -18.91 27.53 -3.45
CA THR A 278 -19.22 28.59 -2.50
C THR A 278 -18.74 28.18 -1.11
N SER A 279 -17.78 28.96 -0.63
CA SER A 279 -17.27 29.06 0.72
C SER A 279 -18.33 28.95 1.81
N LYS A 280 -18.04 28.18 2.88
CA LYS A 280 -18.26 28.62 4.27
C LYS A 280 -17.42 27.79 5.27
N PRO A 281 -16.99 28.39 6.40
CA PRO A 281 -16.00 27.85 7.30
C PRO A 281 -16.65 26.91 8.32
N THR A 282 -15.97 25.81 8.68
CA THR A 282 -16.33 25.04 9.87
C THR A 282 -15.24 25.19 10.91
N SER A 283 -15.56 25.99 11.93
CA SER A 283 -15.01 25.82 13.26
C SER A 283 -15.35 24.41 13.74
N ASP A 284 -14.36 23.67 14.23
CA ASP A 284 -14.47 23.00 15.51
C ASP A 284 -13.08 22.54 15.96
N SER A 285 -12.57 23.28 16.95
CA SER A 285 -11.48 22.86 17.80
C SER A 285 -12.01 21.92 18.88
N LYS A 286 -11.37 20.75 19.04
CA LYS A 286 -10.95 20.12 20.31
C LYS A 286 -10.39 18.73 20.01
N SER A 287 -9.06 18.56 20.03
CA SER A 287 -8.17 18.35 21.19
C SER A 287 -7.95 16.86 21.47
N LEU A 288 -6.80 16.35 21.05
CA LEU A 288 -6.17 15.18 21.66
C LEU A 288 -4.78 15.62 22.12
N SER A 289 -4.64 15.65 23.44
CA SER A 289 -3.46 15.93 24.27
C SER A 289 -2.31 14.99 23.92
N GLU A 290 -1.17 15.56 23.51
CA GLU A 290 0.07 15.71 24.30
C GLU A 290 0.94 14.45 24.35
N ASP A 291 1.90 14.44 23.41
CA ASP A 291 3.18 13.75 23.52
C ASP A 291 3.95 14.25 24.75
N VAL A 292 4.40 13.33 25.60
CA VAL A 292 5.48 13.56 26.56
C VAL A 292 6.69 12.78 26.06
N ASN A 293 7.64 13.49 25.45
CA ASN A 293 9.03 13.05 25.41
C ASN A 293 9.94 14.26 25.62
N SER A 294 10.48 14.38 26.83
CA SER A 294 11.59 15.26 27.14
C SER A 294 12.60 14.46 27.96
N GLU A 295 13.75 14.19 27.36
CA GLU A 295 14.95 13.73 28.04
C GLU A 295 15.52 14.82 28.98
N PRO A 296 16.40 14.44 29.94
CA PRO A 296 16.50 15.12 31.22
C PRO A 296 17.65 16.11 31.30
N GLU A 297 17.44 17.22 32.00
CA GLU A 297 18.54 18.03 32.54
C GLU A 297 18.44 18.15 34.06
N LYS A 298 19.63 18.04 34.67
CA LYS A 298 19.95 18.06 36.09
C LYS A 298 19.64 19.43 36.70
N GLU A 299 19.10 19.48 37.92
CA GLU A 299 19.83 20.14 39.03
C GLU A 299 19.20 19.91 40.40
N GLN A 300 20.05 20.11 41.40
CA GLN A 300 19.96 19.78 42.80
C GLN A 300 19.07 20.76 43.59
N GLY A 301 18.49 20.32 44.71
CA GLY A 301 17.89 21.27 45.65
C GLY A 301 17.09 20.67 46.80
N ARG A 302 17.77 20.42 47.93
CA ARG A 302 17.19 20.11 49.25
C ARG A 302 16.02 21.02 49.65
N LYS A 303 14.99 20.48 50.32
CA LYS A 303 14.62 20.86 51.72
C LYS A 303 13.48 19.99 52.33
N ALA A 304 13.90 19.25 53.36
CA ALA A 304 13.25 18.87 54.62
C ALA A 304 11.72 19.05 54.87
N ARG A 305 11.09 17.90 55.21
CA ARG A 305 10.48 17.56 56.53
C ARG A 305 9.22 18.30 57.01
N LYS A 306 8.09 17.58 57.05
CA LYS A 306 7.24 17.50 58.26
C LYS A 306 6.34 16.25 58.28
N ARG A 307 6.56 15.41 59.30
CA ARG A 307 5.64 14.38 59.76
C ARG A 307 4.42 15.04 60.43
N LYS A 308 3.23 14.48 60.25
CA LYS A 308 2.27 14.33 61.36
C LYS A 308 1.36 13.11 61.11
N ARG A 309 1.52 12.12 61.98
CA ARG A 309 0.63 11.00 62.23
C ARG A 309 -0.45 11.51 63.20
N MET A 310 -1.71 11.11 62.99
CA MET A 310 -2.67 10.92 64.08
C MET A 310 -3.78 9.98 63.61
N GLU A 311 -3.98 8.95 64.42
CA GLU A 311 -5.02 7.93 64.36
C GLU A 311 -6.39 8.52 64.71
N ALA A 312 -7.43 7.95 64.10
CA ALA A 312 -8.63 7.45 64.77
C ALA A 312 -9.25 6.38 63.86
#